data_AF-A0A1Q5DTX3-F1
#
_entry.id   AF-A0A1Q5DTX3-F1
#
_cell.length_a   1.000
_cell.length_b   1.000
_cell.length_c   1.000
_cell.angle_alpha   90.00
_cell.angle_beta   90.00
_cell.angle_gamma   90.00
#
_symmetry.space_group_name_H-M   'P 1'
#
loop_
_entity.id
_entity.type
_entity.pdbx_description
1 polymer ?
#
loop_
_entity_poly.entity_id
_entity_poly.type
_entity_poly.pdbx_seq_one_letter_code
_entity_poly.pdbx_strand_id
1 'polypeptide(L)'
;MPKLNEARQSVLRRLYDMHHRGSQDVQRLEVLDTALSLTLGERRTADCPKFLLRNVLRDAKRTRDRAEMVARESAAVLPLPDARRRRTYQLQVDGTETVELVSHDTPEERALVSETLRELESYAGRLGRHGLICWSGLLGGRTVAETAAGAGVSTATVERAWKSIRGHARHLLVVAK
;
A
#
# COMPACT_ATOMS: atom_id res chain seq x y z
N MET A 1 36.84 13.25 -35.04
CA MET A 1 36.00 12.91 -33.87
C MET A 1 35.29 14.07 -33.11
N PRO A 2 35.37 15.38 -33.48
CA PRO A 2 34.71 16.44 -32.68
C PRO A 2 33.18 16.50 -32.84
N LYS A 3 32.63 16.08 -33.99
CA LYS A 3 31.18 16.11 -34.29
C LYS A 3 30.32 15.27 -33.32
N LEU A 4 30.88 14.19 -32.78
CA LEU A 4 30.20 13.32 -31.81
C LEU A 4 30.06 13.99 -30.43
N ASN A 5 31.03 14.81 -30.02
CA ASN A 5 30.98 15.54 -28.76
C ASN A 5 30.01 16.73 -28.83
N GLU A 6 29.95 17.44 -29.95
CA GLU A 6 28.97 18.53 -30.17
C GLU A 6 27.54 18.00 -30.16
N ALA A 7 27.28 16.89 -30.85
CA ALA A 7 25.97 16.23 -30.83
C ALA A 7 25.59 15.77 -29.40
N ARG A 8 26.54 15.21 -28.65
CA ARG A 8 26.34 14.80 -27.26
C ARG A 8 26.02 15.98 -26.35
N GLN A 9 26.75 17.09 -26.46
CA GLN A 9 26.51 18.30 -25.68
C GLN A 9 25.16 18.95 -26.01
N SER A 10 24.77 18.96 -27.28
CA SER A 10 23.47 19.48 -27.73
C SER A 10 22.30 18.68 -27.14
N VAL A 11 22.38 17.34 -27.19
CA VAL A 11 21.37 16.45 -26.59
C VAL A 11 21.29 16.63 -25.07
N LEU A 12 22.45 16.74 -24.39
CA LEU A 12 22.50 16.98 -22.95
C LEU A 12 21.87 18.31 -22.54
N ARG A 13 22.17 19.41 -23.26
CA ARG A 13 21.53 20.72 -23.02
C ARG A 13 20.02 20.64 -23.19
N ARG A 14 19.56 19.99 -24.27
CA ARG A 14 18.13 19.83 -24.56
C ARG A 14 17.40 19.01 -23.49
N LEU A 15 18.00 17.94 -22.99
CA LEU A 15 17.47 17.15 -21.88
C LEU A 15 17.44 17.94 -20.57
N TYR A 16 18.49 18.71 -20.29
CA TYR A 16 18.58 19.57 -19.09
C TYR A 16 17.51 20.65 -19.09
N ASP A 17 17.31 21.33 -20.23
CA ASP A 17 16.29 22.36 -20.41
C ASP A 17 14.88 21.77 -20.26
N MET A 18 14.61 20.59 -20.84
CA MET A 18 13.33 19.90 -20.68
C MET A 18 13.05 19.51 -19.22
N HIS A 19 14.08 19.13 -18.46
CA HIS A 19 13.95 18.82 -17.04
C HIS A 19 13.66 20.08 -16.21
N HIS A 20 14.35 21.20 -16.50
CA HIS A 20 14.21 22.45 -15.73
C HIS A 20 12.93 23.22 -16.04
N ARG A 21 12.35 23.06 -17.23
CA ARG A 21 11.09 23.72 -17.60
C ARG A 21 9.86 23.16 -16.87
N GLY A 22 10.01 22.09 -16.08
CA GLY A 22 8.96 21.55 -15.21
C GLY A 22 7.81 20.94 -16.01
N SER A 23 7.84 19.63 -16.24
CA SER A 23 6.67 18.90 -16.75
C SER A 23 5.80 18.45 -15.57
N GLN A 24 4.47 18.58 -15.69
CA GLN A 24 3.53 17.99 -14.71
C GLN A 24 3.46 16.45 -14.83
N ASP A 25 4.02 15.89 -15.90
CA ASP A 25 4.08 14.45 -16.12
C ASP A 25 5.28 13.84 -15.37
N VAL A 26 4.96 13.20 -14.24
CA VAL A 26 5.92 12.54 -13.36
C VAL A 26 6.69 11.43 -14.09
N GLN A 27 6.04 10.68 -14.99
CA GLN A 27 6.71 9.61 -15.73
C GLN A 27 7.73 10.18 -16.71
N ARG A 28 7.38 11.27 -17.39
CA ARG A 28 8.30 11.98 -18.31
C ARG A 28 9.51 12.56 -17.57
N LEU A 29 9.32 13.11 -16.37
CA LEU A 29 10.42 13.59 -15.54
C LEU A 29 11.36 12.44 -15.10
N GLU A 30 10.82 11.27 -14.77
CA GLU A 30 11.61 10.10 -14.41
C GLU A 30 12.45 9.57 -15.59
N VAL A 31 11.91 9.57 -16.81
CA VAL A 31 12.63 9.18 -18.03
C VAL A 31 13.74 10.19 -18.36
N LEU A 32 13.45 11.50 -18.30
CA LEU A 32 14.44 12.54 -18.57
C LEU A 32 15.61 12.50 -17.58
N ASP A 33 15.31 12.33 -16.30
CA ASP A 33 16.31 12.27 -15.24
C ASP A 33 17.12 10.97 -15.28
N THR A 34 16.50 9.85 -15.71
CA THR A 34 17.22 8.60 -16.02
C THR A 34 18.19 8.79 -17.20
N ALA A 35 17.74 9.40 -18.30
CA ALA A 35 18.57 9.65 -19.47
C ALA A 35 19.76 10.55 -19.12
N LEU A 36 19.54 11.59 -18.31
CA LEU A 36 20.59 12.48 -17.80
C LEU A 36 21.56 11.75 -16.88
N SER A 37 21.09 10.86 -16.00
CA SER A 37 21.95 10.08 -15.11
C SER A 37 22.86 9.12 -15.89
N LEU A 38 22.32 8.43 -16.89
CA LEU A 38 23.08 7.52 -17.75
C LEU A 38 24.11 8.26 -18.63
N THR A 39 23.80 9.48 -19.07
CA THR A 39 24.71 10.26 -19.92
C THR A 39 25.80 11.02 -19.15
N LEU A 40 25.53 11.43 -17.91
CA LEU A 40 26.44 12.21 -17.06
C LEU A 40 27.22 11.37 -16.03
N GLY A 41 26.79 10.14 -15.75
CA GLY A 41 27.50 9.18 -14.90
C GLY A 41 27.77 9.67 -13.46
N GLU A 42 28.80 9.10 -12.83
CA GLU A 42 29.18 9.34 -11.42
C GLU A 42 29.54 10.79 -11.09
N ARG A 43 29.96 11.59 -12.10
CA ARG A 43 30.35 13.00 -11.94
C ARG A 43 29.23 13.86 -11.35
N ARG A 44 27.97 13.61 -11.72
CA ARG A 44 26.83 14.42 -11.27
C ARG A 44 26.50 14.23 -9.79
N THR A 45 26.76 13.03 -9.28
CA THR A 45 26.61 12.66 -7.85
C THR A 45 27.71 13.27 -6.98
N ALA A 46 28.92 13.42 -7.52
CA ALA A 46 30.03 14.07 -6.84
C ALA A 46 29.80 15.59 -6.67
N ASP A 47 29.20 16.24 -7.66
CA ASP A 47 29.03 17.70 -7.68
C ASP A 47 27.82 18.21 -6.89
N CYS A 48 26.81 17.36 -6.61
CA CYS A 48 25.62 17.80 -5.85
C CYS A 48 24.94 16.65 -5.06
N PRO A 49 24.95 16.70 -3.71
CA PRO A 49 24.40 15.66 -2.83
C PRO A 49 22.91 15.38 -3.01
N LYS A 50 22.13 16.35 -3.51
CA LYS A 50 20.68 16.19 -3.75
C LYS A 50 20.38 15.13 -4.82
N PHE A 51 21.28 14.91 -5.77
CA PHE A 51 21.11 13.88 -6.79
C PHE A 51 21.42 12.47 -6.27
N LEU A 52 22.27 12.35 -5.23
CA LEU A 52 22.53 11.07 -4.57
C LEU A 52 21.25 10.53 -3.92
N LEU A 53 20.58 11.34 -3.10
CA LEU A 53 19.31 10.94 -2.45
C LEU A 53 18.23 10.57 -3.48
N ARG A 54 18.13 11.35 -4.57
CA ARG A 54 17.16 11.10 -5.64
C ARG A 54 17.47 9.81 -6.43
N ASN A 55 18.75 9.51 -6.64
CA ASN A 55 19.18 8.25 -7.27
C ASN A 55 18.92 7.05 -6.35
N VAL A 56 19.19 7.17 -5.04
CA VAL A 56 18.88 6.14 -4.05
C VAL A 56 17.37 5.85 -4.01
N LEU A 57 16.53 6.88 -3.95
CA LEU A 57 15.07 6.71 -3.95
C LEU A 57 14.56 6.09 -5.26
N ARG A 58 15.14 6.47 -6.41
CA ARG A 58 14.83 5.86 -7.71
C ARG A 58 15.21 4.39 -7.74
N ASP A 59 16.40 4.05 -7.25
CA ASP A 59 16.91 2.69 -7.27
C ASP A 59 16.13 1.78 -6.31
N ALA A 60 15.76 2.30 -5.14
CA ALA A 60 14.83 1.66 -4.22
C ALA A 60 13.46 1.41 -4.88
N LYS A 61 12.89 2.41 -5.57
CA LYS A 61 11.63 2.25 -6.32
C LYS A 61 11.74 1.20 -7.42
N ARG A 62 12.78 1.23 -8.25
CA ARG A 62 13.03 0.22 -9.28
C ARG A 62 13.20 -1.18 -8.70
N THR A 63 13.92 -1.30 -7.60
CA THR A 63 14.14 -2.59 -6.92
C THR A 63 12.84 -3.16 -6.39
N ARG A 64 12.00 -2.32 -5.77
CA ARG A 64 10.66 -2.69 -5.33
C ARG A 64 9.76 -3.11 -6.51
N ASP A 65 9.68 -2.28 -7.55
CA ASP A 65 8.81 -2.55 -8.70
C ASP A 65 9.25 -3.83 -9.45
N ARG A 66 10.57 -4.10 -9.52
CA ARG A 66 11.13 -5.35 -10.05
C ARG A 66 10.81 -6.55 -9.16
N ALA A 67 10.92 -6.40 -7.84
CA ALA A 67 10.55 -7.45 -6.89
C ALA A 67 9.06 -7.78 -6.99
N GLU A 68 8.18 -6.78 -7.15
CA GLU A 68 6.75 -6.98 -7.38
C GLU A 68 6.47 -7.70 -8.70
N MET A 69 7.16 -7.32 -9.77
CA MET A 69 7.04 -7.98 -11.08
C MET A 69 7.48 -9.44 -11.02
N VAL A 70 8.65 -9.72 -10.42
CA VAL A 70 9.16 -11.08 -10.22
C VAL A 70 8.23 -11.90 -9.32
N ALA A 71 7.65 -11.28 -8.28
CA ALA A 71 6.65 -11.93 -7.44
C ALA A 71 5.39 -12.30 -8.23
N ARG A 72 4.92 -11.44 -9.13
CA ARG A 72 3.78 -11.71 -10.03
C ARG A 72 4.08 -12.82 -11.04
N GLU A 73 5.26 -12.80 -11.66
CA GLU A 73 5.71 -13.84 -12.60
C GLU A 73 5.87 -15.19 -11.90
N SER A 74 6.47 -15.20 -10.71
CA SER A 74 6.60 -16.40 -9.87
C SER A 74 5.23 -16.93 -9.42
N ALA A 75 4.27 -16.04 -9.13
CA ALA A 75 2.89 -16.39 -8.81
C ALA A 75 2.09 -16.99 -9.99
N ALA A 76 2.50 -16.67 -11.22
CA ALA A 76 1.86 -17.17 -12.43
C ALA A 76 2.36 -18.57 -12.84
N VAL A 77 3.62 -18.90 -12.52
CA VAL A 77 4.24 -20.20 -12.84
C VAL A 77 4.00 -21.26 -11.75
N LEU A 78 3.77 -20.85 -10.50
CA LEU A 78 3.44 -21.71 -9.37
C LEU A 78 2.11 -21.26 -8.75
N PRO A 79 1.07 -22.12 -8.63
CA PRO A 79 -0.22 -21.67 -8.12
C PRO A 79 -0.13 -21.23 -6.64
N LEU A 80 -0.13 -19.89 -6.50
CA LEU A 80 -0.33 -18.99 -5.36
C LEU A 80 0.78 -18.88 -4.28
N PRO A 81 1.51 -17.75 -4.25
CA PRO A 81 2.40 -17.34 -3.18
C PRO A 81 1.64 -16.43 -2.19
N ASP A 82 0.55 -16.91 -1.61
CA ASP A 82 -0.09 -16.22 -0.48
C ASP A 82 0.30 -16.96 0.81
N ALA A 83 1.14 -16.34 1.63
CA ALA A 83 1.59 -16.91 2.91
C ALA A 83 0.40 -17.26 3.82
N ARG A 84 -0.76 -16.60 3.62
CA ARG A 84 -2.03 -16.81 4.34
C ARG A 84 -2.80 -18.07 3.94
N ARG A 85 -2.37 -18.76 2.87
CA ARG A 85 -3.06 -19.95 2.32
C ARG A 85 -2.16 -21.18 2.22
N ARG A 86 -1.01 -21.19 2.92
CA ARG A 86 -0.17 -22.39 3.02
C ARG A 86 -0.95 -23.48 3.75
N ARG A 87 -1.22 -24.59 3.05
CA ARG A 87 -1.71 -25.82 3.65
C ARG A 87 -0.50 -26.66 4.04
N THR A 88 -0.32 -26.93 5.33
CA THR A 88 0.64 -27.92 5.80
C THR A 88 -0.06 -29.26 5.88
N TYR A 89 0.48 -30.23 5.14
CA TYR A 89 0.07 -31.62 5.23
C TYR A 89 0.91 -32.28 6.32
N GLN A 90 0.26 -32.76 7.36
CA GLN A 90 0.90 -33.61 8.36
C GLN A 90 0.26 -34.99 8.27
N LEU A 91 1.11 -36.01 8.10
CA LEU A 91 0.68 -37.40 8.19
C LEU A 91 0.80 -37.79 9.66
N GLN A 92 -0.34 -38.08 10.31
CA GLN A 92 -0.37 -38.58 11.67
C GLN A 92 0.10 -40.03 11.73
N VAL A 93 0.48 -40.50 12.92
CA VAL A 93 1.08 -41.84 13.13
C VAL A 93 0.10 -42.97 12.75
N ASP A 94 -1.20 -42.67 12.74
CA ASP A 94 -2.28 -43.57 12.32
C ASP A 94 -2.53 -43.56 10.79
N GLY A 95 -1.74 -42.80 10.03
CA GLY A 95 -1.85 -42.68 8.58
C GLY A 95 -2.89 -41.67 8.11
N THR A 96 -3.52 -40.93 9.04
CA THR A 96 -4.50 -39.91 8.68
C THR A 96 -3.81 -38.63 8.24
N GLU A 97 -4.20 -38.09 7.09
CA GLU A 97 -3.72 -36.79 6.61
C GLU A 97 -4.51 -35.66 7.26
N THR A 98 -3.83 -34.84 8.05
CA THR A 98 -4.40 -33.58 8.55
C THR A 98 -3.87 -32.41 7.71
N VAL A 99 -4.80 -31.62 7.18
CA VAL A 99 -4.51 -30.41 6.40
C VAL A 99 -4.76 -29.20 7.28
N GLU A 100 -3.68 -28.57 7.73
CA GLU A 100 -3.76 -27.35 8.55
C GLU A 100 -3.48 -26.11 7.71
N LEU A 101 -4.33 -25.08 7.85
CA LEU A 101 -4.08 -23.78 7.24
C LEU A 101 -3.10 -23.02 8.14
N VAL A 102 -1.91 -22.71 7.64
CA VAL A 102 -0.95 -21.85 8.35
C VAL A 102 -1.49 -20.41 8.31
N SER A 103 -2.21 -20.01 9.36
CA SER A 103 -2.47 -18.59 9.63
C SER A 103 -1.31 -18.04 10.46
N HIS A 104 -0.70 -16.95 10.01
CA HIS A 104 0.22 -16.19 10.87
C HIS A 104 -0.50 -15.51 12.04
N ASP A 105 -1.84 -15.54 12.05
CA ASP A 105 -2.68 -15.07 13.15
C ASP A 105 -2.34 -15.83 14.44
N THR A 106 -1.64 -15.17 15.35
CA THR A 106 -1.40 -15.74 16.66
C THR A 106 -2.70 -15.74 17.48
N PRO A 107 -2.87 -16.65 18.47
CA PRO A 107 -3.99 -16.59 19.40
C PRO A 107 -4.14 -15.20 20.04
N GLU A 108 -3.01 -14.53 20.31
CA GLU A 108 -2.92 -13.18 20.86
C GLU A 108 -3.46 -12.15 19.86
N GLU A 109 -3.08 -12.23 18.58
CA GLU A 109 -3.61 -11.36 17.54
C GLU A 109 -5.11 -11.51 17.37
N ARG A 110 -5.64 -12.75 17.41
CA ARG A 110 -7.08 -12.99 17.38
C ARG A 110 -7.79 -12.43 18.61
N ALA A 111 -7.19 -12.56 19.79
CA ALA A 111 -7.73 -12.00 21.03
C ALA A 111 -7.79 -10.46 20.96
N LEU A 112 -6.71 -9.81 20.50
CA LEU A 112 -6.63 -8.36 20.33
C LEU A 112 -7.63 -7.85 19.30
N VAL A 113 -7.78 -8.54 18.16
CA VAL A 113 -8.78 -8.20 17.15
C VAL A 113 -10.19 -8.33 17.72
N SER A 114 -10.48 -9.42 18.44
CA SER A 114 -11.80 -9.63 19.06
C SER A 114 -12.12 -8.57 20.10
N GLU A 115 -11.16 -8.22 20.95
CA GLU A 115 -11.27 -7.14 21.94
C GLU A 115 -11.52 -5.79 21.27
N THR A 116 -10.74 -5.46 20.24
CA THR A 116 -10.88 -4.21 19.49
C THR A 116 -12.26 -4.12 18.82
N LEU A 117 -12.74 -5.22 18.22
CA LEU A 117 -14.07 -5.25 17.60
C LEU A 117 -15.18 -5.07 18.63
N ARG A 118 -15.08 -5.68 19.82
CA ARG A 118 -16.05 -5.50 20.92
C ARG A 118 -16.06 -4.07 21.44
N GLU A 119 -14.89 -3.44 21.60
CA GLU A 119 -14.80 -2.04 22.04
C GLU A 119 -15.45 -1.10 21.00
N LEU A 120 -15.19 -1.32 19.71
CA LEU A 120 -15.78 -0.55 18.63
C LEU A 120 -17.30 -0.75 18.52
N GLU A 121 -17.77 -1.98 18.72
CA GLU A 121 -19.21 -2.28 18.77
C GLU A 121 -19.88 -1.60 19.96
N SER A 122 -19.27 -1.68 21.16
CA SER A 122 -19.72 -0.97 22.36
C SER A 122 -19.76 0.56 22.14
N TYR A 123 -18.71 1.12 21.53
CA TYR A 123 -18.67 2.51 21.14
C TYR A 123 -19.78 2.88 20.15
N ALA A 124 -20.02 2.04 19.14
CA ALA A 124 -21.11 2.24 18.20
C ALA A 124 -22.47 2.22 18.91
N GLY A 125 -22.69 1.34 19.88
CA GLY A 125 -23.90 1.34 20.72
C GLY A 125 -24.11 2.65 21.47
N ARG A 126 -23.03 3.29 21.94
CA ARG A 126 -23.08 4.60 22.63
C ARG A 126 -23.44 5.78 21.71
N LEU A 127 -23.29 5.64 20.38
CA LEU A 127 -23.70 6.67 19.42
C LEU A 127 -25.22 6.77 19.25
N GLY A 128 -25.98 5.88 19.88
CA GLY A 128 -27.44 5.87 19.90
C GLY A 128 -28.05 4.74 19.08
N ARG A 129 -29.39 4.76 18.95
CA ARG A 129 -30.21 3.66 18.40
C ARG A 129 -29.75 3.12 17.04
N HIS A 130 -29.08 3.94 16.24
CA HIS A 130 -28.68 3.62 14.86
C HIS A 130 -27.21 3.23 14.74
N GLY A 131 -26.42 3.38 15.81
CA GLY A 131 -24.97 3.20 15.77
C GLY A 131 -24.55 1.77 15.44
N LEU A 132 -25.23 0.76 15.99
CA LEU A 132 -24.97 -0.66 15.68
C LEU A 132 -25.29 -1.00 14.22
N ILE A 133 -26.35 -0.43 13.65
CA ILE A 133 -26.69 -0.64 12.23
C ILE A 133 -25.62 0.04 11.35
N CYS A 134 -25.17 1.24 11.73
CA CYS A 134 -24.07 1.91 11.02
C CYS A 134 -22.76 1.11 11.10
N TRP A 135 -22.45 0.52 12.26
CA TRP A 135 -21.28 -0.35 12.46
C TRP A 135 -21.33 -1.60 11.59
N SER A 136 -22.45 -2.32 11.61
CA SER A 136 -22.63 -3.52 10.77
C SER A 136 -22.57 -3.19 9.28
N GLY A 137 -23.12 -2.05 8.84
CA GLY A 137 -22.99 -1.57 7.47
C GLY A 137 -21.54 -1.28 7.07
N LEU A 138 -20.76 -0.68 7.98
CA LEU A 138 -19.35 -0.39 7.78
C LEU A 138 -18.51 -1.68 7.66
N LEU A 139 -18.71 -2.64 8.58
CA LEU A 139 -18.01 -3.93 8.56
C LEU A 139 -18.40 -4.79 7.35
N GLY A 140 -19.68 -4.76 6.97
CA GLY A 140 -20.21 -5.52 5.85
C GLY A 140 -19.90 -4.94 4.46
N GLY A 141 -19.15 -3.83 4.38
CA GLY A 141 -18.79 -3.20 3.11
C GLY A 141 -19.97 -2.56 2.36
N ARG A 142 -21.07 -2.27 3.05
CA ARG A 142 -22.23 -1.58 2.44
C ARG A 142 -21.88 -0.14 2.14
N THR A 143 -22.55 0.45 1.17
CA THR A 143 -22.46 1.88 0.89
C THR A 143 -23.17 2.71 1.98
N VAL A 144 -22.86 4.02 2.02
CA VAL A 144 -23.55 4.97 2.92
C VAL A 144 -25.05 4.97 2.65
N ALA A 145 -25.46 4.94 1.38
CA ALA A 145 -26.86 4.96 0.97
C ALA A 145 -27.60 3.68 1.40
N GLU A 146 -27.02 2.51 1.19
CA GLU A 146 -27.60 1.22 1.63
C GLU A 146 -27.71 1.14 3.15
N THR A 147 -26.70 1.64 3.86
CA THR A 147 -26.70 1.68 5.32
C THR A 147 -27.75 2.66 5.85
N ALA A 148 -27.90 3.81 5.21
CA ALA A 148 -28.91 4.82 5.55
C ALA A 148 -30.33 4.29 5.35
N ALA A 149 -30.57 3.60 4.23
CA ALA A 149 -31.84 2.93 3.95
C ALA A 149 -32.14 1.83 4.97
N GLY A 150 -31.16 0.98 5.30
CA GLY A 150 -31.34 -0.09 6.29
C GLY A 150 -31.54 0.41 7.72
N ALA A 151 -30.97 1.56 8.08
CA ALA A 151 -31.12 2.16 9.41
C ALA A 151 -32.32 3.14 9.52
N GLY A 152 -32.97 3.50 8.41
CA GLY A 152 -34.03 4.52 8.40
C GLY A 152 -33.53 5.91 8.81
N VAL A 153 -32.34 6.31 8.36
CA VAL A 153 -31.71 7.61 8.68
C VAL A 153 -31.21 8.32 7.43
N SER A 154 -30.80 9.59 7.57
CA SER A 154 -30.10 10.31 6.52
C SER A 154 -28.68 9.81 6.32
N THR A 155 -28.17 9.90 5.08
CA THR A 155 -26.77 9.61 4.73
C THR A 155 -25.78 10.40 5.57
N ALA A 156 -26.08 11.68 5.85
CA ALA A 156 -25.26 12.53 6.72
C ALA A 156 -25.16 12.02 8.18
N THR A 157 -26.15 11.27 8.65
CA THR A 157 -26.11 10.62 9.98
C THR A 157 -25.17 9.42 9.96
N VAL A 158 -25.24 8.60 8.91
CA VAL A 158 -24.34 7.46 8.70
C VAL A 158 -22.89 7.92 8.58
N GLU A 159 -22.62 8.95 7.78
CA GLU A 159 -21.27 9.51 7.62
C GLU A 159 -20.71 10.02 8.93
N ARG A 160 -21.52 10.71 9.75
CA ARG A 160 -21.12 11.16 11.09
C ARG A 160 -20.80 9.99 12.01
N ALA A 161 -21.65 8.96 12.04
CA ALA A 161 -21.41 7.76 12.85
C ALA A 161 -20.12 7.05 12.42
N TRP A 162 -19.92 6.84 11.12
CA TRP A 162 -18.70 6.21 10.58
C TRP A 162 -17.45 7.03 10.86
N LYS A 163 -17.52 8.37 10.71
CA LYS A 163 -16.42 9.26 11.07
C LYS A 163 -16.07 9.13 12.55
N SER A 164 -17.07 9.06 13.43
CA SER A 164 -16.88 8.89 14.87
C SER A 164 -16.22 7.54 15.20
N ILE A 165 -16.75 6.44 14.66
CA ILE A 165 -16.22 5.08 14.87
C ILE A 165 -14.77 4.99 14.36
N ARG A 166 -14.48 5.49 13.15
CA ARG A 166 -13.11 5.54 12.61
C ARG A 166 -12.18 6.41 13.45
N GLY A 167 -12.70 7.51 14.00
CA GLY A 167 -11.97 8.37 14.93
C GLY A 167 -11.57 7.61 16.20
N HIS A 168 -12.53 6.87 16.78
CA HIS A 168 -12.28 6.06 17.96
C HIS A 168 -11.30 4.91 17.68
N ALA A 169 -11.44 4.21 16.54
CA ALA A 169 -10.50 3.18 16.11
C ALA A 169 -9.06 3.71 15.99
N ARG A 170 -8.86 4.92 15.46
CA ARG A 170 -7.53 5.55 15.40
C ARG A 170 -6.98 5.84 16.78
N HIS A 171 -7.81 6.26 17.74
CA HIS A 171 -7.37 6.50 19.11
C HIS A 171 -6.87 5.21 19.77
N LEU A 172 -7.58 4.09 19.59
CA LEU A 172 -7.15 2.77 20.09
C LEU A 172 -5.77 2.38 19.53
N LEU A 173 -5.49 2.66 18.26
CA LEU A 173 -4.21 2.37 17.62
C LEU A 173 -3.05 3.29 18.06
N VAL A 174 -3.34 4.52 18.49
CA VAL A 174 -2.32 5.46 18.97
C VAL A 174 -1.94 5.17 20.42
N VAL A 175 -2.89 4.76 21.27
CA VAL A 175 -2.64 4.39 22.67
C VAL A 175 -1.89 3.05 22.79
N ALA A 176 -1.95 2.21 21.76
CA ALA A 176 -1.21 0.94 21.70
C ALA A 176 0.28 1.09 21.29
N LYS A 177 0.78 2.31 21.05
CA LYS A 177 2.20 2.60 20.80
C LYS A 177 2.88 3.14 22.04
#